data_AF-A0A7C8YGM5-F1
#
_entry.id   AF-A0A7C8YGM5-F1
#
_cell.length_a   1.000
_cell.length_b   1.000
_cell.length_c   1.000
_cell.angle_alpha   90.00
_cell.angle_beta   90.00
_cell.angle_gamma   90.00
#
_symmetry.space_group_name_H-M   'P 1'
#
loop_
_entity.id
_entity.type
_entity.pdbx_description
1 polymer ?
#
loop_
_entity_poly.entity_id
_entity_poly.type
_entity_poly.pdbx_seq_one_letter_code
_entity_poly.pdbx_strand_id
1 'polypeptide(L)'
;ELSERGAMAGYPAAARTESTHHRLIDFAKTALTKIFLFPYATVCELYCGQVPDVEKFDEALIGHYIGIDVCSSGISQVREAWESQRKSYTSDFFELDPCTVTILSLYLLSP
;
A
#
# COMPACT_ATOMS: atom_id res chain seq x y z
N GLU A 1 -30.90 24.12 -35.61
CA GLU A 1 -30.25 23.57 -36.80
C GLU A 1 -28.75 23.81 -36.66
N LEU A 2 -27.98 22.83 -36.17
CA LEU A 2 -27.40 21.66 -36.85
C LEU A 2 -26.01 21.97 -37.47
N SER A 3 -25.09 21.06 -37.14
CA SER A 3 -23.86 20.71 -37.88
C SER A 3 -22.57 21.42 -37.44
N GLU A 4 -21.45 20.76 -37.11
CA GLU A 4 -21.09 19.38 -36.75
C GLU A 4 -19.58 19.39 -36.42
N ARG A 5 -19.15 18.42 -35.60
CA ARG A 5 -17.86 17.69 -35.71
C ARG A 5 -16.54 18.45 -35.60
N GLY A 6 -15.92 18.24 -34.44
CA GLY A 6 -14.48 18.01 -34.32
C GLY A 6 -14.24 16.83 -33.37
N ALA A 7 -14.42 15.60 -33.85
CA ALA A 7 -14.01 14.41 -33.12
C ALA A 7 -12.48 14.39 -33.01
N MET A 8 -11.93 14.48 -31.80
CA MET A 8 -10.53 14.17 -31.53
C MET A 8 -10.48 12.78 -30.88
N ALA A 9 -10.37 11.79 -31.75
CA ALA A 9 -10.01 10.43 -31.39
C ALA A 9 -8.54 10.39 -30.96
N GLY A 10 -8.27 9.94 -29.73
CA GLY A 10 -6.94 9.71 -29.15
C GLY A 10 -7.00 10.07 -27.66
N TYR A 11 -6.90 9.17 -26.68
CA TYR A 11 -6.15 7.92 -26.59
C TYR A 11 -6.85 6.91 -25.67
N PRO A 12 -7.45 5.82 -26.19
CA PRO A 12 -7.85 4.67 -25.36
C PRO A 12 -6.68 3.77 -24.97
N ALA A 13 -5.49 3.99 -25.55
CA ALA A 13 -4.30 3.19 -25.28
C ALA A 13 -3.73 3.44 -23.88
N ALA A 14 -3.59 4.71 -23.47
CA ALA A 14 -2.97 5.10 -22.20
C ALA A 14 -3.74 4.58 -20.97
N ALA A 15 -5.06 4.77 -20.93
CA ALA A 15 -5.92 4.26 -19.86
C ALA A 15 -5.98 2.72 -19.81
N ARG A 16 -5.88 2.07 -20.97
CA ARG A 16 -5.85 0.59 -21.05
C ARG A 16 -4.51 0.03 -20.57
N THR A 17 -3.40 0.72 -20.81
CA THR A 17 -2.09 0.34 -20.23
C THR A 17 -2.05 0.57 -18.72
N GLU A 18 -2.59 1.68 -18.22
CA GLU A 18 -2.64 1.98 -16.77
C GLU A 18 -3.38 0.89 -15.99
N SER A 19 -4.51 0.41 -16.51
CA SER A 19 -5.24 -0.73 -15.92
C SER A 19 -4.48 -2.06 -16.00
N THR A 20 -3.66 -2.27 -17.03
CA THR A 20 -2.85 -3.50 -17.14
C THR A 20 -1.66 -3.47 -16.18
N HIS A 21 -0.99 -2.33 -16.04
CA HIS A 21 0.09 -2.14 -15.06
C HIS A 21 -0.41 -2.35 -13.64
N HIS A 22 -1.56 -1.77 -13.29
CA HIS A 22 -2.15 -1.93 -11.96
C HIS A 22 -2.42 -3.41 -11.63
N ARG A 23 -3.00 -4.17 -12.57
CA ARG A 23 -3.25 -5.60 -12.38
C ARG A 23 -1.98 -6.44 -12.23
N LEU A 24 -0.92 -6.10 -12.96
CA LEU A 24 0.37 -6.78 -12.83
C LEU A 24 1.03 -6.49 -11.48
N ILE A 25 0.97 -5.24 -11.01
CA ILE A 25 1.46 -4.83 -9.70
C ILE A 25 0.70 -5.59 -8.61
N ASP A 26 -0.63 -5.61 -8.70
CA ASP A 26 -1.50 -6.29 -7.75
C ASP A 26 -1.22 -7.81 -7.67
N PHE A 27 -1.07 -8.44 -8.84
CA PHE A 27 -0.69 -9.85 -8.95
C PHE A 27 0.68 -10.13 -8.32
N ALA A 28 1.69 -9.32 -8.65
CA ALA A 28 3.04 -9.48 -8.12
C ALA A 28 3.08 -9.30 -6.60
N LYS A 29 2.42 -8.26 -6.08
CA LYS A 29 2.27 -8.02 -4.64
C LYS A 29 1.64 -9.23 -3.94
N THR A 30 0.53 -9.72 -4.46
CA THR A 30 -0.17 -10.89 -3.89
C THR A 30 0.73 -12.13 -3.86
N ALA A 31 1.45 -12.40 -4.95
CA ALA A 31 2.37 -13.54 -5.02
C ALA A 31 3.51 -13.40 -4.00
N LEU A 32 4.12 -12.21 -3.90
CA LEU A 32 5.21 -11.93 -2.96
C LEU A 32 4.73 -12.08 -1.51
N THR A 33 3.55 -11.54 -1.17
CA THR A 33 2.91 -11.72 0.13
C THR A 33 2.77 -13.21 0.45
N LYS A 34 2.27 -14.03 -0.48
CA LYS A 34 2.06 -15.48 -0.25
C LYS A 34 3.36 -16.28 -0.16
N ILE A 35 4.44 -15.83 -0.81
CA ILE A 35 5.74 -16.50 -0.79
C ILE A 35 6.53 -16.16 0.48
N PHE A 36 6.49 -14.89 0.91
CA PHE A 36 7.40 -14.38 1.94
C PHE A 36 6.74 -14.14 3.30
N LEU A 37 5.42 -13.96 3.38
CA LEU A 37 4.76 -13.84 4.67
C LEU A 37 4.54 -15.21 5.29
N PHE A 38 4.92 -15.30 6.56
CA PHE A 38 4.62 -16.42 7.43
C PHE A 38 3.57 -15.98 8.47
N PRO A 39 2.72 -16.90 8.96
CA PRO A 39 1.76 -16.57 10.00
C PRO A 39 2.45 -15.92 11.20
N TYR A 40 1.79 -14.95 11.80
CA TYR A 40 2.28 -14.16 12.93
C TYR A 40 3.51 -13.28 12.64
N ALA A 41 3.91 -13.12 11.38
CA ALA A 41 4.95 -12.17 11.01
C ALA A 41 4.56 -10.73 11.38
N THR A 42 5.58 -9.92 11.65
CA THR A 42 5.44 -8.45 11.65
C THR A 42 5.70 -7.94 10.25
N VAL A 43 4.75 -7.18 9.71
CA VAL A 43 4.87 -6.58 8.37
C VAL A 43 5.07 -5.08 8.52
N CYS A 44 6.07 -4.54 7.82
CA CYS A 44 6.30 -3.11 7.72
C CYS A 44 6.01 -2.65 6.29
N GLU A 45 5.01 -1.79 6.14
CA GLU A 45 4.64 -1.20 4.85
C GLU A 45 5.13 0.25 4.79
N LEU A 46 6.02 0.50 3.83
CA LEU A 46 6.58 1.83 3.57
C LEU A 46 5.68 2.58 2.58
N TYR A 47 5.46 3.86 2.84
CA TYR A 47 4.51 4.71 2.12
C TYR A 47 3.07 4.17 2.18
N CYS A 48 2.64 3.80 3.40
CA CYS A 48 1.36 3.14 3.65
C CYS A 48 0.13 4.01 3.38
N GLY A 49 0.28 5.34 3.24
CA GLY A 49 -0.80 6.30 3.00
C GLY A 49 -1.48 6.18 1.63
N GLN A 50 -1.00 5.27 0.79
CA GLN A 50 -1.67 4.87 -0.46
C GLN A 50 -2.74 3.80 -0.18
N VAL A 51 -3.56 3.46 -1.19
CA VAL A 51 -4.63 2.45 -1.05
C VAL A 51 -4.07 1.18 -0.41
N PRO A 52 -4.49 0.83 0.82
CA PRO A 52 -3.81 -0.18 1.59
C PRO A 52 -4.19 -1.59 1.10
N ASP A 53 -3.20 -2.48 1.00
CA ASP A 53 -3.36 -3.88 0.61
C ASP A 53 -3.91 -4.75 1.76
N VAL A 54 -4.89 -4.24 2.51
CA VAL A 54 -5.31 -4.78 3.83
C VAL A 54 -5.81 -6.23 3.73
N GLU A 55 -6.57 -6.55 2.69
CA GLU A 55 -7.16 -7.88 2.49
C GLU A 55 -6.09 -8.98 2.36
N LYS A 56 -4.93 -8.64 1.80
CA LYS A 56 -3.83 -9.60 1.59
C LYS A 56 -3.13 -9.96 2.89
N PHE A 57 -3.05 -9.02 3.84
CA PHE A 57 -2.44 -9.25 5.14
C PHE A 57 -3.35 -10.08 6.06
N ASP A 58 -4.67 -9.93 5.93
CA ASP A 58 -5.63 -10.76 6.64
C ASP A 58 -5.55 -12.22 6.20
N GLU A 59 -5.48 -12.49 4.89
CA GLU A 59 -5.28 -13.84 4.35
C GLU A 59 -3.98 -14.49 4.85
N ALA A 60 -2.94 -13.69 5.06
CA ALA A 60 -1.62 -14.15 5.50
C ALA A 60 -1.50 -14.38 7.01
N LEU A 61 -2.55 -14.07 7.80
CA LEU A 61 -2.58 -14.23 9.27
C LEU A 61 -1.40 -13.57 9.98
N ILE A 62 -1.10 -12.32 9.62
CA ILE A 62 0.02 -11.58 10.23
C ILE A 62 -0.24 -11.31 11.72
N GLY A 63 0.84 -11.11 12.48
CA GLY A 63 0.79 -10.90 13.93
C GLY A 63 0.81 -9.43 14.32
N HIS A 64 1.41 -8.58 13.49
CA HIS A 64 1.53 -7.15 13.72
C HIS A 64 1.75 -6.39 12.41
N TYR A 65 1.17 -5.20 12.29
CA TYR A 65 1.34 -4.31 11.14
C TYR A 65 1.98 -2.97 11.54
N ILE A 66 2.98 -2.55 10.78
CA ILE A 66 3.66 -1.27 10.96
C ILE A 66 3.50 -0.45 9.66
N GLY A 67 2.75 0.64 9.73
CA GLY A 67 2.58 1.57 8.62
C GLY A 67 3.52 2.78 8.76
N ILE A 68 4.30 3.08 7.73
CA ILE A 68 5.21 4.23 7.71
C ILE A 68 4.88 5.09 6.50
N ASP A 69 4.71 6.40 6.69
CA ASP A 69 4.55 7.35 5.59
C ASP A 69 5.13 8.73 5.94
N VAL A 70 5.43 9.53 4.92
CA VAL A 70 5.81 10.94 5.06
C VAL A 70 4.62 11.86 5.31
N CYS A 71 3.43 11.45 4.85
CA CYS A 71 2.23 12.27 4.86
C CYS A 71 1.35 11.95 6.07
N SER A 72 1.28 12.86 7.05
CA SER A 72 0.37 12.79 8.21
C SER A 72 -1.09 12.51 7.83
N SER A 73 -1.57 13.13 6.75
CA SER A 73 -2.93 12.95 6.24
C SER A 73 -3.19 11.57 5.67
N GLY A 74 -2.17 10.94 5.07
CA GLY A 74 -2.23 9.57 4.57
C GLY A 74 -2.27 8.58 5.73
N ILE A 75 -1.39 8.75 6.71
CA ILE A 75 -1.35 7.91 7.93
C ILE A 75 -2.68 7.96 8.68
N SER A 76 -3.24 9.15 8.84
CA SER A 76 -4.48 9.33 9.59
C SER A 76 -5.65 8.58 8.93
N GLN A 77 -5.75 8.66 7.60
CA GLN A 77 -6.77 7.93 6.83
C GLN A 77 -6.60 6.41 6.95
N VAL A 78 -5.37 5.91 6.82
CA VAL A 78 -5.11 4.48 6.92
C VAL A 78 -5.37 4.00 8.33
N ARG A 79 -4.92 4.73 9.35
CA ARG A 79 -5.18 4.42 10.76
C ARG A 79 -6.68 4.36 11.05
N GLU A 80 -7.46 5.34 10.61
CA GLU A 80 -8.91 5.35 10.81
C GLU A 80 -9.57 4.16 10.11
N ALA A 81 -9.19 3.89 8.84
CA ALA A 81 -9.67 2.72 8.12
C ALA A 81 -9.28 1.41 8.83
N TRP A 82 -8.08 1.36 9.39
CA TRP A 82 -7.53 0.22 10.11
C TRP A 82 -8.27 -0.04 11.41
N GLU A 83 -8.50 0.99 12.22
CA GLU A 83 -9.23 0.92 13.49
C GLU A 83 -10.72 0.64 13.29
N SER A 84 -11.30 1.09 12.17
CA SER A 84 -12.69 0.76 11.79
C SER A 84 -12.85 -0.73 11.48
N GLN A 85 -11.78 -1.38 11.03
CA GLN A 85 -11.73 -2.81 10.78
C GLN A 85 -11.31 -3.51 12.08
N ARG A 86 -12.15 -4.38 12.63
CA ARG A 86 -11.81 -5.17 13.83
C ARG A 86 -10.77 -6.24 13.50
N LYS A 87 -9.52 -5.84 13.26
CA LYS A 87 -8.40 -6.73 12.96
C LYS A 87 -8.08 -7.61 14.17
N SER A 88 -7.62 -8.83 13.89
CA SER A 88 -7.20 -9.81 14.89
C SER A 88 -5.76 -9.60 15.39
N TYR A 89 -5.08 -8.59 14.86
CA TYR A 89 -3.67 -8.29 15.12
C TYR A 89 -3.49 -6.80 15.40
N THR A 90 -2.40 -6.47 16.10
CA THR A 90 -2.09 -5.11 16.52
C THR A 90 -1.46 -4.30 15.37
N SER A 91 -1.51 -2.98 15.47
CA SER A 91 -0.88 -2.10 14.49
C SER A 91 -0.27 -0.84 15.12
N ASP A 92 0.81 -0.36 14.51
CA ASP A 92 1.47 0.90 14.81
C ASP A 92 1.66 1.72 13.54
N PHE A 93 1.60 3.05 13.66
CA PHE A 93 1.84 3.95 12.53
C PHE A 93 2.79 5.07 12.88
N PHE A 94 3.69 5.39 11.95
CA PHE A 94 4.76 6.36 12.13
C PHE A 94 4.82 7.36 10.97
N GLU A 95 4.88 8.64 11.32
CA GLU A 95 5.10 9.74 10.37
C GLU A 95 6.60 10.02 10.26
N LEU A 96 7.24 9.43 9.26
CA LEU A 96 8.66 9.58 8.98
C LEU A 96 8.96 9.22 7.53
N ASP A 97 10.01 9.80 6.96
CA ASP A 97 10.44 9.46 5.60
C ASP A 97 11.18 8.12 5.56
N PRO A 98 10.62 7.08 4.89
CA PRO A 98 11.27 5.79 4.72
C PRO A 98 12.67 5.87 4.10
N CYS A 99 12.95 6.91 3.29
CA CYS A 99 14.24 7.12 2.66
C CYS A 99 15.29 7.74 3.59
N THR A 100 14.91 8.21 4.77
CA THR A 100 15.88 8.66 5.76
C THR A 100 16.59 7.44 6.36
N VAL A 101 17.93 7.43 6.28
CA VAL A 101 18.87 6.36 6.71
C VAL A 101 18.65 5.90 8.17
N THR A 102 17.83 6.62 8.92
CA THR A 102 17.48 6.42 10.31
C THR A 102 16.79 5.09 10.60
N ILE A 103 15.91 4.56 9.73
CA ILE A 103 15.21 3.28 10.02
C ILE A 103 16.21 2.12 10.05
N LEU A 104 17.11 2.05 9.05
CA LEU A 104 18.15 1.03 9.00
C LEU A 104 19.18 1.21 10.12
N SER A 105 19.50 2.46 10.47
CA SER A 105 20.51 2.76 11.50
C SER A 105 20.02 2.56 12.93
N LEU A 106 18.73 2.71 13.22
CA LEU A 106 18.18 2.51 14.56
C LEU A 106 17.92 1.03 14.89
N TYR A 107 17.53 0.20 13.91
CA TYR A 107 17.20 -1.21 14.14
C TYR A 107 18.34 -2.20 13.81
N LEU A 108 19.32 -1.86 12.97
CA LEU A 108 20.46 -2.76 12.64
C LEU A 108 21.74 -2.47 13.42
N LEU A 109 21.81 -1.37 14.18
CA LEU A 109 22.99 -0.97 14.97
C LEU A 109 22.71 -0.85 16.48
N SER A 110 21.51 -1.21 16.95
CA SER A 110 21.29 -1.42 18.37
C SER A 110 21.66 -2.87 18.71
N PRO A 111 22.61 -3.12 19.62
CA PRO A 111 22.95 -4.46 20.09
C PRO A 111 21.82 -5.13 20.87
#